data_AF-A0A438GXC5-F1
#
_entry.id   AF-A0A438GXC5-F1
#
_cell.length_a   1.000
_cell.length_b   1.000
_cell.length_c   1.000
_cell.angle_alpha   90.00
_cell.angle_beta   90.00
_cell.angle_gamma   90.00
#
_symmetry.space_group_name_H-M   'P 1'
#
loop_
_entity.id
_entity.type
_entity.pdbx_description
1 polymer ?
#
loop_
_entity_poly.entity_id
_entity_poly.type
_entity_poly.pdbx_seq_one_letter_code
_entity_poly.pdbx_strand_id
1 'polypeptide(L)'
;MVPQKQYIGKPLPSFHTKCYDHVVTKTSDMQAFQQFTGINTVMYYSPTIVQMAGFRSNQLALLLSLIVAAMNAAGTIVGIYLIDHVGRRRLALSSLSGVFVSLVILSGSFYMHSSGSGSGLYGWLAVLGLALYIACFSPGMGPVPWAVNSEIYPEAYRGICGGMSATINWISNLIVAQSFLSVATAVGTGATFLILAGVAVVAFVFVIVFLPETKGLTFEEVDQLWKERARGHSRGEGLLEDQDDNEAQ
;
A
#
# COMPACT_ATOMS: atom_id res chain seq x y z
N MET A 1 2.02 -24.04 15.33
CA MET A 1 3.43 -24.42 15.18
C MET A 1 3.51 -25.59 14.22
N VAL A 2 3.83 -25.33 12.95
CA VAL A 2 3.97 -26.37 11.91
C VAL A 2 5.41 -26.91 11.97
N PRO A 3 5.66 -28.22 11.79
CA PRO A 3 6.96 -28.82 12.08
C PRO A 3 7.99 -28.55 10.96
N GLN A 4 9.13 -27.94 11.34
CA GLN A 4 10.31 -27.56 10.55
C GLN A 4 11.10 -28.69 9.83
N LYS A 5 10.54 -29.88 9.63
CA LYS A 5 11.37 -31.06 9.25
C LYS A 5 11.53 -31.33 7.75
N GLN A 6 10.94 -30.56 6.84
CA GLN A 6 10.89 -30.97 5.43
C GLN A 6 11.96 -30.38 4.50
N TYR A 7 12.86 -29.52 5.00
CA TYR A 7 13.89 -28.84 4.18
C TYR A 7 15.34 -29.11 4.58
N ILE A 8 15.62 -30.17 5.37
CA ILE A 8 17.01 -30.56 5.67
C ILE A 8 17.53 -31.45 4.52
N GLY A 9 18.35 -30.88 3.63
CA GLY A 9 19.21 -31.65 2.71
C GLY A 9 18.87 -31.62 1.21
N LYS A 10 17.93 -30.80 0.75
CA LYS A 10 17.78 -30.53 -0.70
C LYS A 10 18.60 -29.30 -1.08
N PRO A 11 19.35 -29.31 -2.20
CA PRO A 11 20.02 -28.12 -2.68
C PRO A 11 18.98 -27.02 -2.89
N LEU A 12 19.24 -25.85 -2.31
CA LEU A 12 18.40 -24.67 -2.48
C LEU A 12 18.26 -24.41 -3.99
N PRO A 13 17.03 -24.26 -4.54
CA PRO A 13 16.87 -23.90 -5.94
C PRO A 13 17.60 -22.58 -6.22
N SER A 14 18.13 -22.40 -7.42
CA SER A 14 18.79 -21.14 -7.79
C SER A 14 17.83 -19.97 -7.56
N PHE A 15 18.31 -18.90 -6.89
CA PHE A 15 17.54 -17.69 -6.58
C PHE A 15 16.84 -17.12 -7.82
N HIS A 16 17.49 -17.24 -8.99
CA HIS A 16 16.94 -16.91 -10.30
C HIS A 16 16.06 -18.03 -10.87
N THR A 17 14.93 -18.29 -10.23
CA THR A 17 13.81 -18.91 -10.95
C THR A 17 12.89 -17.77 -11.37
N LYS A 18 12.65 -17.54 -12.68
CA LYS A 18 11.82 -16.43 -13.23
C LYS A 18 10.50 -16.19 -12.46
N CYS A 19 9.96 -17.24 -11.86
CA CYS A 19 8.77 -17.22 -10.99
C CYS A 19 8.95 -16.38 -9.70
N TYR A 20 10.08 -16.49 -9.00
CA TYR A 20 10.33 -15.77 -7.75
C TYR A 20 10.67 -14.30 -7.98
N ASP A 21 11.38 -14.00 -9.06
CA ASP A 21 11.67 -12.62 -9.48
C ASP A 21 10.37 -11.85 -9.72
N HIS A 22 9.43 -12.42 -10.48
CA HIS A 22 8.15 -11.77 -10.75
C HIS A 22 7.31 -11.55 -9.48
N VAL A 23 7.33 -12.52 -8.57
CA VAL A 23 6.60 -12.44 -7.30
C VAL A 23 7.17 -11.35 -6.40
N VAL A 24 8.49 -11.27 -6.25
CA VAL A 24 9.20 -10.23 -5.47
C VAL A 24 8.95 -8.84 -6.05
N THR A 25 8.90 -8.70 -7.37
CA THR A 25 8.58 -7.41 -7.99
C THR A 25 7.17 -6.96 -7.59
N LYS A 26 6.16 -7.83 -7.71
CA LYS A 26 4.76 -7.46 -7.42
C LYS A 26 4.50 -7.11 -5.95
N THR A 27 5.09 -7.85 -5.02
CA THR A 27 5.01 -7.54 -3.58
C THR A 27 5.74 -6.23 -3.26
N SER A 28 6.89 -5.99 -3.87
CA SER A 28 7.63 -4.75 -3.69
C SER A 28 6.90 -3.53 -4.26
N ASP A 29 6.26 -3.67 -5.43
CA ASP A 29 5.39 -2.64 -6.01
C ASP A 29 4.22 -2.34 -5.06
N MET A 30 3.62 -3.36 -4.46
CA MET A 30 2.54 -3.17 -3.49
C MET A 30 2.99 -2.40 -2.25
N GLN A 31 4.20 -2.68 -1.76
CA GLN A 31 4.83 -1.94 -0.67
C GLN A 31 5.16 -0.50 -1.08
N ALA A 32 5.54 -0.25 -2.33
CA ALA A 32 5.74 1.09 -2.86
C ALA A 32 4.42 1.86 -2.94
N PHE A 33 3.36 1.26 -3.49
CA PHE A 33 2.03 1.89 -3.56
C PHE A 33 1.49 2.26 -2.18
N GLN A 34 1.70 1.41 -1.17
CA GLN A 34 1.37 1.75 0.22
C GLN A 34 2.02 3.08 0.65
N GLN A 35 3.28 3.33 0.28
CA GLN A 35 3.99 4.57 0.63
C GLN A 35 3.60 5.74 -0.25
N PHE A 36 3.39 5.52 -1.54
CA PHE A 36 2.94 6.56 -2.47
C PHE A 36 1.51 7.03 -2.19
N THR A 37 0.65 6.23 -1.54
CA THR A 37 -0.61 6.75 -0.99
C THR A 37 -0.41 7.74 0.15
N GLY A 38 0.79 7.80 0.74
CA GLY A 38 1.22 8.90 1.61
C GLY A 38 0.96 8.70 3.10
N ILE A 39 0.64 7.50 3.59
CA ILE A 39 0.30 7.29 5.00
C ILE A 39 1.39 7.78 5.97
N ASN A 40 2.65 7.42 5.73
CA ASN A 40 3.75 7.81 6.61
C ASN A 40 3.99 9.31 6.58
N THR A 41 3.98 9.90 5.39
CA THR A 41 4.06 11.35 5.18
C THR A 41 2.94 12.10 5.89
N VAL A 42 1.69 11.64 5.76
CA VAL A 42 0.53 12.21 6.44
C VAL A 42 0.69 12.11 7.96
N MET A 43 1.24 11.02 8.47
CA MET A 43 1.52 10.86 9.89
C MET A 43 2.64 11.81 10.38
N TYR A 44 3.72 11.98 9.61
CA TYR A 44 4.82 12.88 9.96
C TYR A 44 4.39 14.35 9.94
N TYR A 45 3.61 14.74 8.92
CA TYR A 45 3.18 16.11 8.70
C TYR A 45 1.76 16.39 9.21
N SER A 46 1.14 15.47 9.95
CA SER A 46 -0.21 15.66 10.51
C SER A 46 -0.37 17.00 11.25
N PRO A 47 0.55 17.39 12.17
CA PRO A 47 0.44 18.69 12.84
C PRO A 47 0.50 19.85 11.84
N THR A 48 1.38 19.75 10.84
CA THR A 48 1.55 20.76 9.79
C THR A 48 0.32 20.85 8.89
N ILE A 49 -0.28 19.73 8.50
CA ILE A 49 -1.51 19.68 7.68
C ILE A 49 -2.68 20.33 8.45
N VAL A 50 -2.79 20.06 9.74
CA VAL A 50 -3.79 20.69 10.61
C VAL A 50 -3.54 22.20 10.74
N GLN A 51 -2.28 22.63 10.86
CA GLN A 51 -1.96 24.07 10.85
C GLN A 51 -2.28 24.73 9.50
N MET A 52 -1.99 24.05 8.38
CA MET A 52 -2.35 24.50 7.03
C MET A 52 -3.86 24.63 6.85
N ALA A 53 -4.66 23.87 7.59
CA ALA A 53 -6.12 23.96 7.59
C ALA A 53 -6.67 25.17 8.41
N GLY A 54 -5.79 25.96 9.03
CA GLY A 54 -6.15 27.21 9.72
C GLY A 54 -6.08 27.15 11.25
N PHE A 55 -5.67 26.03 11.84
CA PHE A 55 -5.50 25.93 13.29
C PHE A 55 -4.19 26.59 13.74
N ARG A 56 -4.27 27.84 14.22
CA ARG A 56 -3.11 28.63 14.67
C ARG A 56 -2.49 28.16 15.99
N SER A 57 -3.21 27.36 16.78
CA SER A 57 -2.70 26.85 18.06
C SER A 57 -1.88 25.59 17.87
N ASN A 58 -0.59 25.66 18.18
CA ASN A 58 0.31 24.50 18.16
C ASN A 58 -0.17 23.39 19.11
N GLN A 59 -0.73 23.74 20.26
CA GLN A 59 -1.24 22.76 21.22
C GLN A 59 -2.43 21.98 20.65
N LEU A 60 -3.36 22.66 19.97
CA LEU A 60 -4.50 22.01 19.32
C LEU A 60 -4.05 21.13 18.15
N ALA A 61 -3.11 21.60 17.33
CA ALA A 61 -2.57 20.81 16.22
C ALA A 61 -1.89 19.52 16.70
N LEU A 62 -1.11 19.59 17.78
CA LEU A 62 -0.48 18.42 18.39
C LEU A 62 -1.51 17.45 18.98
N LEU A 63 -2.54 17.97 19.67
CA LEU A 63 -3.60 17.14 20.26
C LEU A 63 -4.43 16.44 19.18
N LEU A 64 -4.77 17.14 18.09
CA LEU A 64 -5.46 16.53 16.94
C LEU A 64 -4.58 15.47 16.25
N SER A 65 -3.27 15.71 16.16
CA SER A 65 -2.32 14.73 15.62
C SER A 65 -2.20 13.48 16.49
N LEU A 66 -2.27 13.64 17.82
CA LEU A 66 -2.30 12.53 18.76
C LEU A 66 -3.56 11.67 18.57
N ILE A 67 -4.72 12.30 18.38
CA ILE A 67 -5.98 11.58 18.09
C ILE A 67 -5.87 10.80 16.78
N VAL A 68 -5.34 11.45 15.74
CA VAL A 68 -5.04 10.83 14.44
C VAL A 68 -4.16 9.59 14.60
N ALA A 69 -3.09 9.68 15.40
CA ALA A 69 -2.21 8.54 15.66
C ALA A 69 -2.90 7.41 16.45
N ALA A 70 -3.70 7.77 17.46
CA ALA A 70 -4.49 6.80 18.22
C ALA A 70 -5.50 6.06 17.34
N MET A 71 -6.16 6.77 16.42
CA MET A 71 -7.05 6.17 15.44
C MET A 71 -6.31 5.21 14.50
N ASN A 72 -5.09 5.55 14.07
CA ASN A 72 -4.28 4.62 13.29
C ASN A 72 -3.92 3.35 14.08
N ALA A 73 -3.56 3.49 15.35
CA ALA A 73 -3.31 2.32 16.21
C ALA A 73 -4.57 1.45 16.37
N ALA A 74 -5.71 2.05 16.67
CA ALA A 74 -6.98 1.36 16.82
C ALA A 74 -7.45 0.70 15.51
N GLY A 75 -7.35 1.42 14.39
CA GLY A 75 -7.69 0.92 13.06
C GLY A 75 -6.83 -0.27 12.65
N THR A 76 -5.55 -0.28 13.03
CA THR A 76 -4.64 -1.40 12.76
C THR A 76 -5.07 -2.64 13.55
N ILE A 77 -5.45 -2.49 14.82
CA ILE A 77 -5.96 -3.60 15.64
C ILE A 77 -7.22 -4.20 15.00
N VAL A 78 -8.15 -3.35 14.57
CA VAL A 78 -9.35 -3.79 13.84
C VAL A 78 -8.96 -4.47 12.53
N GLY A 79 -7.99 -3.94 11.80
CA GLY A 79 -7.47 -4.53 10.56
C GLY A 79 -6.90 -5.93 10.74
N ILE A 80 -6.15 -6.16 11.82
CA ILE A 80 -5.62 -7.49 12.18
C ILE A 80 -6.75 -8.49 12.42
N TYR A 81 -7.88 -8.08 12.99
CA TYR A 81 -9.04 -8.96 13.13
C TYR A 81 -9.78 -9.18 11.80
N LEU A 82 -9.94 -8.12 11.00
CA LEU A 82 -10.68 -8.15 9.74
C LEU A 82 -9.94 -8.89 8.62
N ILE A 83 -8.61 -8.93 8.62
CA ILE A 83 -7.83 -9.56 7.55
C ILE A 83 -8.14 -11.06 7.39
N ASP A 84 -8.44 -11.74 8.50
CA ASP A 84 -8.78 -13.15 8.51
C ASP A 84 -10.26 -13.41 8.21
N HIS A 85 -11.14 -12.47 8.57
CA HIS A 85 -12.58 -12.60 8.33
C HIS A 85 -13.02 -12.16 6.93
N VAL A 86 -12.48 -11.07 6.40
CA VAL A 86 -12.89 -10.47 5.12
C VAL A 86 -12.05 -10.98 3.96
N GLY A 87 -10.77 -11.27 4.20
CA GLY A 87 -9.80 -11.62 3.17
C GLY A 87 -8.95 -10.42 2.76
N ARG A 88 -7.76 -10.70 2.22
CA ARG A 88 -6.71 -9.68 1.99
C ARG A 88 -7.10 -8.75 0.86
N ARG A 89 -7.60 -9.31 -0.25
CA ARG A 89 -7.95 -8.55 -1.47
C ARG A 89 -9.13 -7.62 -1.22
N ARG A 90 -10.22 -8.14 -0.65
CA ARG A 90 -11.43 -7.35 -0.38
C ARG A 90 -11.15 -6.21 0.60
N LEU A 91 -10.35 -6.46 1.64
CA LEU A 91 -10.00 -5.48 2.65
C LEU A 91 -9.12 -4.34 2.09
N ALA A 92 -8.13 -4.68 1.25
CA ALA A 92 -7.31 -3.69 0.54
C ALA A 92 -8.15 -2.81 -0.40
N LEU A 93 -9.05 -3.42 -1.19
CA LEU A 93 -9.92 -2.69 -2.10
C LEU A 93 -10.90 -1.76 -1.37
N SER A 94 -11.55 -2.24 -0.30
CA SER A 94 -12.45 -1.39 0.49
C SER A 94 -11.72 -0.21 1.13
N SER A 95 -10.48 -0.43 1.58
CA SER A 95 -9.62 0.59 2.17
C SER A 95 -9.22 1.65 1.14
N LEU A 96 -8.75 1.23 -0.04
CA LEU A 96 -8.37 2.14 -1.12
C LEU A 96 -9.54 2.98 -1.64
N SER A 97 -10.74 2.42 -1.72
CA SER A 97 -11.95 3.18 -2.05
C SER A 97 -12.26 4.27 -1.01
N GLY A 98 -12.18 3.94 0.28
CA GLY A 98 -12.37 4.92 1.36
C GLY A 98 -11.28 6.00 1.37
N VAL A 99 -10.03 5.61 1.11
CA VAL A 99 -8.89 6.52 0.94
C VAL A 99 -9.10 7.49 -0.21
N PHE A 100 -9.58 7.01 -1.37
CA PHE A 100 -9.89 7.90 -2.49
C PHE A 100 -10.96 8.93 -2.12
N VAL A 101 -12.08 8.49 -1.53
CA VAL A 101 -13.18 9.39 -1.14
C VAL A 101 -12.72 10.43 -0.11
N SER A 102 -11.96 10.00 0.91
CA SER A 102 -11.43 10.90 1.93
C SER A 102 -10.43 11.90 1.39
N LEU A 103 -9.55 11.51 0.46
CA LEU A 103 -8.61 12.43 -0.20
C LEU A 103 -9.33 13.47 -1.06
N VAL A 104 -10.42 13.09 -1.74
CA VAL A 104 -11.26 14.03 -2.50
C VAL A 104 -11.95 15.04 -1.57
N ILE A 105 -12.51 14.57 -0.44
CA ILE A 105 -13.12 15.45 0.59
C ILE A 105 -12.06 16.41 1.16
N LEU A 106 -10.87 15.90 1.48
CA LEU A 106 -9.76 16.67 2.03
C LEU A 106 -9.30 17.74 1.02
N SER A 107 -9.08 17.34 -0.23
CA SER A 107 -8.70 18.25 -1.33
C SER A 107 -9.74 19.35 -1.53
N GLY A 108 -11.03 19.00 -1.61
CA GLY A 108 -12.13 19.96 -1.75
C GLY A 108 -12.21 20.95 -0.58
N SER A 109 -11.93 20.49 0.64
CA SER A 109 -11.89 21.35 1.83
C SER A 109 -10.79 22.41 1.73
N PHE A 110 -9.61 22.04 1.25
CA PHE A 110 -8.50 22.99 1.05
C PHE A 110 -8.75 23.97 -0.09
N TYR A 111 -9.37 23.55 -1.19
CA TYR A 111 -9.75 24.46 -2.27
C TYR A 111 -10.79 25.50 -1.82
N MET A 112 -11.80 25.08 -1.07
CA MET A 112 -12.82 25.98 -0.51
C MET A 112 -12.23 26.94 0.53
N HIS A 113 -11.28 26.47 1.35
CA HIS A 113 -10.56 27.32 2.31
C HIS A 113 -9.75 28.43 1.62
N SER A 114 -9.10 28.12 0.49
CA SER A 114 -8.31 29.10 -0.28
C SER A 114 -9.15 30.18 -0.97
N SER A 115 -10.42 29.90 -1.24
CA SER A 115 -11.33 30.78 -2.01
C SER A 115 -11.95 31.92 -1.18
N GLY A 116 -11.42 32.23 0.01
CA GLY A 116 -11.80 33.41 0.80
C GLY A 116 -13.04 33.26 1.68
N SER A 117 -13.68 32.09 1.72
CA SER A 117 -14.78 31.81 2.65
C SER A 117 -14.21 31.40 4.02
N GLY A 118 -13.72 32.37 4.79
CA GLY A 118 -13.02 32.19 6.08
C GLY A 118 -13.90 31.71 7.24
N SER A 119 -14.71 30.66 7.03
CA SER A 119 -15.39 29.98 8.12
C SER A 119 -14.51 28.85 8.67
N GLY A 120 -14.35 28.78 10.00
CA GLY A 120 -13.61 27.70 10.66
C GLY A 120 -14.15 26.29 10.33
N LEU A 121 -15.34 26.21 9.74
CA LEU A 121 -15.97 24.99 9.23
C LEU A 121 -15.08 24.24 8.24
N TYR A 122 -14.41 24.93 7.30
CA TYR A 122 -13.57 24.27 6.30
C TYR A 122 -12.29 23.66 6.90
N GLY A 123 -11.76 24.27 7.95
CA GLY A 123 -10.65 23.69 8.71
C GLY A 123 -11.05 22.40 9.42
N TRP A 124 -12.23 22.39 10.06
CA TRP A 124 -12.78 21.17 10.67
C TRP A 124 -13.12 20.09 9.64
N LEU A 125 -13.59 20.46 8.45
CA LEU A 125 -13.80 19.52 7.34
C LEU A 125 -12.48 18.89 6.86
N ALA A 126 -11.39 19.65 6.81
CA ALA A 126 -10.06 19.10 6.50
C ALA A 126 -9.59 18.12 7.58
N VAL A 127 -9.79 18.44 8.87
CA VAL A 127 -9.47 17.50 9.97
C VAL A 127 -10.32 16.24 9.89
N LEU A 128 -11.61 16.36 9.57
CA LEU A 128 -12.50 15.21 9.38
C LEU A 128 -12.08 14.37 8.17
N GLY A 129 -11.70 14.98 7.05
CA GLY A 129 -11.20 14.28 5.88
C GLY A 129 -9.90 13.52 6.17
N LEU A 130 -8.98 14.14 6.91
CA LEU A 130 -7.75 13.52 7.39
C LEU A 130 -8.04 12.34 8.34
N ALA A 131 -8.98 12.52 9.26
CA ALA A 131 -9.42 11.47 10.17
C ALA A 131 -10.02 10.27 9.40
N LEU A 132 -10.90 10.55 8.44
CA LEU A 132 -11.51 9.53 7.59
C LEU A 132 -10.46 8.79 6.74
N TYR A 133 -9.50 9.51 6.19
CA TYR A 133 -8.37 8.92 5.45
C TYR A 133 -7.65 7.87 6.29
N ILE A 134 -7.31 8.19 7.54
CA ILE A 134 -6.63 7.26 8.44
C ILE A 134 -7.53 6.10 8.84
N ALA A 135 -8.80 6.37 9.16
CA ALA A 135 -9.77 5.36 9.53
C ALA A 135 -10.01 4.34 8.41
N CYS A 136 -9.97 4.76 7.15
CA CYS A 136 -10.10 3.88 5.99
C CYS A 136 -8.78 3.18 5.64
N PHE A 137 -7.65 3.87 5.72
CA PHE A 137 -6.33 3.32 5.37
C PHE A 137 -5.89 2.23 6.35
N SER A 138 -6.00 2.52 7.65
CA SER A 138 -5.41 1.74 8.72
C SER A 138 -5.84 0.27 8.77
N PRO A 139 -7.15 -0.09 8.71
CA PRO A 139 -7.56 -1.49 8.79
C PRO A 139 -7.24 -2.31 7.54
N GLY A 140 -6.99 -1.68 6.37
CA GLY A 140 -6.75 -2.42 5.13
C GLY A 140 -5.34 -2.26 4.59
N MET A 141 -5.04 -1.14 3.94
CA MET A 141 -3.71 -0.94 3.35
C MET A 141 -2.58 -0.84 4.37
N GLY A 142 -2.87 -0.69 5.66
CA GLY A 142 -1.88 -0.83 6.74
C GLY A 142 -1.30 -2.25 6.82
N PRO A 143 -2.08 -3.25 7.28
CA PRO A 143 -1.58 -4.61 7.53
C PRO A 143 -1.49 -5.50 6.28
N VAL A 144 -2.33 -5.28 5.26
CA VAL A 144 -2.43 -6.23 4.12
C VAL A 144 -1.11 -6.38 3.35
N PRO A 145 -0.39 -5.30 2.99
CA PRO A 145 0.87 -5.45 2.27
C PRO A 145 1.94 -6.26 3.00
N TRP A 146 2.05 -6.07 4.31
CA TRP A 146 2.99 -6.82 5.14
C TRP A 146 2.58 -8.28 5.31
N ALA A 147 1.28 -8.55 5.48
CA ALA A 147 0.76 -9.92 5.55
C ALA A 147 1.05 -10.67 4.25
N VAL A 148 0.67 -10.10 3.11
CA VAL A 148 0.87 -10.66 1.77
C VAL A 148 2.36 -10.90 1.49
N ASN A 149 3.24 -9.95 1.84
CA ASN A 149 4.68 -10.09 1.71
C ASN A 149 5.24 -11.29 2.50
N SER A 150 4.64 -11.64 3.65
CA SER A 150 5.07 -12.80 4.45
C SER A 150 4.43 -14.13 4.03
N GLU A 151 3.22 -14.08 3.46
CA GLU A 151 2.46 -15.26 3.03
C GLU A 151 2.97 -15.83 1.70
N ILE A 152 3.45 -14.96 0.80
CA ILE A 152 3.78 -15.33 -0.57
C ILE A 152 5.16 -15.99 -0.69
N TYR A 153 6.13 -15.60 0.14
CA TYR A 153 7.49 -16.10 -0.02
C TYR A 153 7.70 -17.50 0.58
N PRO A 154 8.40 -18.40 -0.14
CA PRO A 154 8.83 -19.68 0.40
C PRO A 154 9.76 -19.47 1.60
N GLU A 155 9.70 -20.39 2.56
CA GLU A 155 10.42 -20.29 3.85
C GLU A 155 11.92 -20.01 3.67
N ALA A 156 12.54 -20.64 2.67
CA ALA A 156 13.98 -20.49 2.39
C ALA A 156 14.42 -19.08 1.94
N TYR A 157 13.55 -18.32 1.26
CA TYR A 157 13.90 -17.01 0.69
C TYR A 157 13.12 -15.85 1.31
N ARG A 158 12.19 -16.13 2.23
CA ARG A 158 11.34 -15.13 2.90
C ARG A 158 12.13 -13.99 3.52
N GLY A 159 13.30 -14.27 4.08
CA GLY A 159 14.18 -13.25 4.65
C GLY A 159 14.72 -12.26 3.59
N ILE A 160 15.26 -12.77 2.48
CA ILE A 160 15.86 -11.95 1.42
C ILE A 160 14.78 -11.18 0.67
N CYS A 161 13.74 -11.88 0.21
CA CYS A 161 12.62 -11.29 -0.51
C CYS A 161 11.87 -10.26 0.35
N GLY A 162 11.63 -10.59 1.63
CA GLY A 162 11.03 -9.67 2.60
C GLY A 162 11.88 -8.43 2.83
N GLY A 163 13.20 -8.60 2.96
CA GLY A 163 14.16 -7.50 3.07
C GLY A 163 14.14 -6.57 1.86
N MET A 164 14.17 -7.11 0.64
CA MET A 164 14.12 -6.33 -0.60
C MET A 164 12.84 -5.48 -0.68
N SER A 165 11.68 -6.07 -0.42
CA SER A 165 10.41 -5.35 -0.43
C SER A 165 10.32 -4.30 0.68
N ALA A 166 10.92 -4.56 1.84
CA ALA A 166 11.04 -3.56 2.90
C ALA A 166 11.96 -2.40 2.50
N THR A 167 13.09 -2.66 1.84
CA THR A 167 13.98 -1.61 1.33
C THR A 167 13.23 -0.72 0.33
N ILE A 168 12.46 -1.29 -0.59
CA ILE A 168 11.65 -0.52 -1.55
C ILE A 168 10.57 0.29 -0.83
N ASN A 169 9.94 -0.25 0.21
CA ASN A 169 9.02 0.50 1.08
C ASN A 169 9.70 1.72 1.68
N TRP A 170 10.85 1.56 2.35
CA TRP A 170 11.54 2.67 3.00
C TRP A 170 12.11 3.71 2.02
N ILE A 171 12.58 3.28 0.85
CA ILE A 171 13.00 4.20 -0.22
C ILE A 171 11.79 5.00 -0.74
N SER A 172 10.67 4.34 -1.01
CA SER A 172 9.45 5.02 -1.46
C SER A 172 8.94 6.00 -0.40
N ASN A 173 8.98 5.61 0.88
CA ASN A 173 8.67 6.51 2.00
C ASN A 173 9.57 7.75 2.00
N LEU A 174 10.88 7.58 1.83
CA LEU A 174 11.83 8.70 1.78
C LEU A 174 11.48 9.67 0.64
N ILE A 175 11.20 9.14 -0.55
CA ILE A 175 10.84 9.95 -1.73
C ILE A 175 9.57 10.77 -1.45
N VAL A 176 8.52 10.14 -0.95
CA VAL A 176 7.23 10.82 -0.71
C VAL A 176 7.35 11.82 0.44
N ALA A 177 8.02 11.45 1.53
CA ALA A 177 8.22 12.35 2.67
C ALA A 177 9.02 13.61 2.29
N GLN A 178 10.10 13.46 1.52
CA GLN A 178 10.92 14.60 1.10
C GLN A 178 10.23 15.49 0.06
N SER A 179 9.46 14.89 -0.87
CA SER A 179 8.79 15.64 -1.93
C SER A 179 7.50 16.32 -1.48
N PHE A 180 6.80 15.78 -0.47
CA PHE A 180 5.45 16.22 -0.11
C PHE A 180 5.33 17.72 0.19
N LEU A 181 6.16 18.26 1.08
CA LEU A 181 6.06 19.67 1.46
C LEU A 181 6.42 20.58 0.29
N SER A 182 7.43 20.21 -0.51
CA SER A 182 7.84 20.93 -1.72
C SER A 182 6.73 20.96 -2.78
N VAL A 183 6.00 19.86 -2.97
CA VAL A 183 4.84 19.82 -3.87
C VAL A 183 3.69 20.63 -3.28
N ALA A 184 3.40 20.49 -1.98
CA ALA A 184 2.34 21.24 -1.31
C ALA A 184 2.52 22.77 -1.37
N THR A 185 3.76 23.26 -1.30
CA THR A 185 4.04 24.70 -1.45
C THR A 185 4.02 25.17 -2.91
N ALA A 186 4.42 24.32 -3.87
CA ALA A 186 4.47 24.67 -5.29
C ALA A 186 3.10 24.66 -5.98
N VAL A 187 2.27 23.62 -5.75
CA VAL A 187 0.97 23.45 -6.41
C VAL A 187 -0.23 23.67 -5.47
N GLY A 188 0.02 23.79 -4.16
CA GLY A 188 -1.01 23.93 -3.14
C GLY A 188 -1.42 22.59 -2.53
N THR A 189 -1.72 22.62 -1.23
CA THR A 189 -2.06 21.43 -0.42
C THR A 189 -3.26 20.65 -0.99
N GLY A 190 -4.27 21.35 -1.51
CA GLY A 190 -5.43 20.72 -2.15
C GLY A 190 -5.07 19.90 -3.39
N ALA A 191 -4.20 20.43 -4.25
CA ALA A 191 -3.71 19.73 -5.44
C ALA A 191 -2.84 18.52 -5.06
N THR A 192 -2.00 18.65 -4.04
CA THR A 192 -1.16 17.54 -3.54
C THR A 192 -2.01 16.34 -3.11
N PHE A 193 -3.08 16.56 -2.35
CA PHE A 193 -3.99 15.46 -1.96
C PHE A 193 -4.74 14.86 -3.16
N LEU A 194 -5.00 15.64 -4.21
CA LEU A 194 -5.60 15.14 -5.44
C LEU A 194 -4.62 14.26 -6.24
N ILE A 195 -3.33 14.61 -6.24
CA ILE A 195 -2.27 13.74 -6.78
C ILE A 195 -2.24 12.41 -6.03
N LEU A 196 -2.28 12.45 -4.69
CA LEU A 196 -2.36 11.23 -3.86
C LEU A 196 -3.64 10.42 -4.15
N ALA A 197 -4.77 11.08 -4.43
CA ALA A 197 -6.00 10.39 -4.84
C ALA A 197 -5.82 9.68 -6.19
N GLY A 198 -5.13 10.31 -7.14
CA GLY A 198 -4.77 9.67 -8.42
C GLY A 198 -3.88 8.43 -8.22
N VAL A 199 -2.87 8.52 -7.35
CA VAL A 199 -2.06 7.36 -6.97
C VAL A 199 -2.91 6.26 -6.33
N ALA A 200 -3.86 6.62 -5.46
CA ALA A 200 -4.76 5.65 -4.83
C ALA A 200 -5.61 4.89 -5.85
N VAL A 201 -6.05 5.54 -6.94
CA VAL A 201 -6.76 4.88 -8.06
C VAL A 201 -5.83 3.89 -8.78
N VAL A 202 -4.59 4.28 -9.06
CA VAL A 202 -3.61 3.37 -9.68
C VAL A 202 -3.34 2.17 -8.77
N ALA A 203 -3.18 2.38 -7.46
CA ALA A 203 -3.04 1.32 -6.48
C ALA A 203 -4.28 0.42 -6.43
N PHE A 204 -5.48 0.98 -6.54
CA PHE A 204 -6.74 0.22 -6.58
C PHE A 204 -6.79 -0.71 -7.79
N VAL A 205 -6.46 -0.21 -8.98
CA VAL A 205 -6.37 -1.02 -10.20
C VAL A 205 -5.29 -2.09 -10.07
N PHE A 206 -4.13 -1.76 -9.51
CA PHE A 206 -3.05 -2.71 -9.26
C PHE A 206 -3.51 -3.86 -8.35
N VAL A 207 -4.21 -3.57 -7.26
CA VAL A 207 -4.75 -4.59 -6.35
C VAL A 207 -5.80 -5.47 -7.03
N ILE A 208 -6.65 -4.91 -7.91
CA ILE A 208 -7.62 -5.72 -8.67
C ILE A 208 -6.91 -6.72 -9.57
N VAL A 209 -5.88 -6.29 -10.31
CA VAL A 209 -5.22 -7.12 -11.32
C VAL A 209 -4.27 -8.14 -10.68
N PHE A 210 -3.46 -7.70 -9.72
CA PHE A 210 -2.31 -8.48 -9.26
C PHE A 210 -2.53 -9.20 -7.94
N LEU A 211 -3.44 -8.76 -7.07
CA LEU A 211 -3.65 -9.41 -5.78
C LEU A 211 -4.73 -10.50 -5.88
N PRO A 212 -4.38 -11.80 -5.88
CA PRO A 212 -5.36 -12.87 -5.73
C PRO A 212 -5.97 -12.86 -4.32
N GLU A 213 -7.13 -13.48 -4.17
CA GLU A 213 -7.68 -13.74 -2.83
C GLU A 213 -6.90 -14.90 -2.21
N THR A 214 -6.21 -14.65 -1.08
CA THR A 214 -5.43 -15.66 -0.34
C THR A 214 -6.22 -16.26 0.83
N LYS A 215 -7.46 -15.81 1.06
CA LYS A 215 -8.28 -16.27 2.18
C LYS A 215 -8.58 -17.78 2.09
N GLY A 216 -8.21 -18.52 3.13
CA GLY A 216 -8.57 -19.92 3.32
C GLY A 216 -7.69 -20.92 2.57
N LEU A 217 -6.61 -20.47 1.93
CA LEU A 217 -5.63 -21.33 1.27
C LEU A 217 -4.47 -21.68 2.22
N THR A 218 -3.96 -22.90 2.10
CA THR A 218 -2.70 -23.32 2.75
C THR A 218 -1.49 -22.66 2.08
N PHE A 219 -0.35 -22.60 2.77
CA PHE A 219 0.88 -22.02 2.21
C PHE A 219 1.30 -22.72 0.89
N GLU A 220 1.15 -24.05 0.81
CA GLU A 220 1.40 -24.80 -0.42
C GLU A 220 0.44 -24.41 -1.56
N GLU A 221 -0.85 -24.22 -1.28
CA GLU A 221 -1.83 -23.80 -2.32
C GLU A 221 -1.58 -22.36 -2.80
N VAL A 222 -1.14 -21.46 -1.91
CA VAL A 222 -0.72 -20.11 -2.28
C VAL A 222 0.52 -20.18 -3.18
N ASP A 223 1.53 -20.96 -2.82
CA ASP A 223 2.74 -21.14 -3.64
C ASP A 223 2.41 -21.76 -5.02
N GLN A 224 1.48 -22.72 -5.09
CA GLN A 224 1.01 -23.28 -6.35
C GLN A 224 0.25 -22.25 -7.21
N LEU A 225 -0.66 -21.48 -6.62
CA LEU A 225 -1.43 -20.43 -7.31
C LEU A 225 -0.50 -19.39 -7.96
N TRP A 226 0.55 -18.97 -7.25
CA TRP A 226 1.53 -18.02 -7.77
C TRP A 226 2.43 -18.65 -8.84
N LYS A 227 2.82 -19.92 -8.68
CA LYS A 227 3.58 -20.67 -9.70
C LYS A 227 2.79 -20.88 -10.99
N GLU A 228 1.49 -21.16 -10.91
CA GLU A 228 0.62 -21.27 -12.08
C GLU A 228 0.47 -19.93 -12.81
N ARG A 229 0.27 -18.83 -12.07
CA ARG A 229 0.19 -17.48 -12.67
C ARG A 229 1.50 -17.06 -13.34
N ALA A 230 2.65 -17.43 -12.77
CA ALA A 230 3.95 -17.18 -13.37
C ALA A 230 4.16 -18.02 -14.65
N ARG A 231 3.75 -19.31 -14.64
CA ARG A 231 3.85 -20.20 -15.81
C ARG A 231 2.91 -19.79 -16.95
N GLY A 232 1.75 -19.21 -16.65
CA GLY A 232 0.81 -18.71 -17.65
C GLY A 232 1.39 -17.63 -18.58
N HIS A 233 2.40 -16.87 -18.12
CA HIS A 233 3.13 -15.93 -18.97
C HIS A 233 4.28 -16.59 -19.75
N SER A 234 4.92 -17.64 -19.21
CA SER A 234 6.01 -18.35 -19.90
C SER A 234 5.55 -19.22 -21.08
N ARG A 235 4.26 -19.58 -21.16
CA ARG A 235 3.73 -20.34 -22.32
C ARG A 235 3.65 -19.50 -23.60
N GLY A 236 3.72 -18.17 -23.49
CA GLY A 236 3.81 -17.26 -24.65
C GLY A 236 5.23 -17.08 -25.17
N GLU A 237 6.25 -17.12 -24.29
CA GLU A 237 7.65 -17.01 -24.70
C GLU A 237 8.20 -18.34 -25.25
N GLY A 238 7.84 -19.49 -24.66
CA GLY A 238 8.30 -20.79 -25.15
C GLY A 238 7.72 -21.20 -26.52
N LEU A 239 6.58 -20.64 -26.90
CA LEU A 239 5.99 -20.88 -28.23
C LEU A 239 6.64 -20.05 -29.35
N LEU A 240 7.43 -19.02 -29.01
CA LEU A 240 8.17 -18.23 -29.99
C LEU A 240 9.59 -18.78 -30.21
N GLU A 241 10.22 -19.36 -29.18
CA GLU A 241 11.49 -20.09 -29.34
C GLU A 241 11.32 -21.41 -30.11
N ASP A 242 10.21 -22.15 -29.92
CA ASP A 242 9.95 -23.40 -30.66
C ASP A 242 9.57 -23.18 -32.15
N GLN A 243 9.25 -21.94 -32.54
CA GLN A 243 8.86 -21.61 -33.92
C GLN A 243 10.06 -21.16 -34.78
N ASP A 244 11.04 -20.45 -34.21
CA ASP A 244 12.26 -20.06 -34.95
C ASP A 244 13.18 -21.27 -35.24
N ASP A 245 13.18 -22.30 -34.38
CA ASP A 245 13.97 -23.52 -34.59
C ASP A 245 13.38 -24.45 -35.68
N ASN A 246 12.08 -24.33 -35.99
CA ASN A 246 11.39 -25.16 -36.98
C ASN A 246 11.32 -24.54 -38.38
N GLU A 247 11.63 -23.25 -38.55
CA GLU A 247 11.73 -22.61 -39.88
C GLU A 247 13.17 -22.61 -40.43
N ALA A 248 14.15 -23.07 -39.64
CA ALA A 248 15.56 -23.18 -40.02
C ALA A 248 15.98 -24.59 -40.51
N GLN A 249 15.05 -25.52 -40.73
CA GLN A 249 15.28 -26.84 -41.35
C GLN A 249 14.51 -27.00 -42.66
#